data_AF-A0A1I2TT08-F1
#
_entry.id   AF-A0A1I2TT08-F1
#
_cell.length_a   1.000
_cell.length_b   1.000
_cell.length_c   1.000
_cell.angle_alpha   90.00
_cell.angle_beta   90.00
_cell.angle_gamma   90.00
#
_symmetry.space_group_name_H-M   'P 1'
#
loop_
_entity.id
_entity.type
_entity.pdbx_description
1 polymer ?
#
loop_
_entity_poly.entity_id
_entity_poly.type
_entity_poly.pdbx_seq_one_letter_code
_entity_poly.pdbx_strand_id
1 'polypeptide(L)'
;MGFIPLFLTVGGACLLFFLTVKNSLQKRHNLQRELIANLSLAIPQLGLVAGEITDPEIILQKIKTAELKKSQKEECLKVIRELQINRLHYNQLIKKAPYNWVAKIAGFQKI
;
A
#
# COMPACT_ATOMS: atom_id res chain seq x y z
N MET A 1 -19.96 -39.67 10.44
CA MET A 1 -18.69 -39.25 11.08
C MET A 1 -17.76 -38.42 10.16
N GLY A 2 -17.91 -38.41 8.82
CA GLY A 2 -17.01 -37.66 7.91
C GLY A 2 -17.43 -36.23 7.52
N PHE A 3 -18.62 -35.76 7.91
CA PHE A 3 -19.16 -34.45 7.52
C PHE A 3 -18.57 -33.30 8.37
N ILE A 4 -18.54 -33.46 9.69
CA ILE A 4 -18.03 -32.45 10.65
C ILE A 4 -16.54 -32.06 10.40
N PRO A 5 -15.62 -33.00 10.08
CA PRO A 5 -14.22 -32.65 9.77
C PRO A 5 -14.06 -31.76 8.53
N LEU A 6 -14.94 -31.90 7.52
CA LEU A 6 -14.88 -31.13 6.28
C LEU A 6 -15.29 -29.65 6.50
N PHE A 7 -16.29 -29.38 7.32
CA PHE A 7 -16.67 -27.99 7.64
C PHE A 7 -15.59 -27.27 8.44
N LEU A 8 -14.93 -27.97 9.36
CA LEU A 8 -13.83 -27.43 10.15
C LEU A 8 -12.61 -27.10 9.28
N THR A 9 -12.25 -27.98 8.34
CA THR A 9 -11.11 -27.73 7.44
C THR A 9 -11.42 -26.63 6.42
N VAL A 10 -12.62 -26.62 5.83
CA VAL A 10 -13.04 -25.55 4.90
C VAL A 10 -13.16 -24.21 5.62
N GLY A 11 -13.77 -24.18 6.81
CA GLY A 11 -13.88 -22.98 7.63
C GLY A 11 -12.50 -22.44 8.04
N GLY A 12 -11.59 -23.31 8.45
CA GLY A 12 -10.21 -22.96 8.76
C GLY A 12 -9.47 -22.39 7.54
N ALA A 13 -9.63 -22.99 6.37
CA ALA A 13 -9.04 -22.49 5.13
C ALA A 13 -9.59 -21.11 4.74
N CYS A 14 -10.90 -20.88 4.86
CA CYS A 14 -11.51 -19.57 4.61
C CYS A 14 -10.98 -18.49 5.58
N LEU A 15 -10.80 -18.83 6.86
CA LEU A 15 -10.28 -17.92 7.87
C LEU A 15 -8.80 -17.59 7.60
N LEU A 16 -7.97 -18.59 7.31
CA LEU A 16 -6.57 -18.40 6.93
C LEU A 16 -6.44 -17.56 5.65
N PHE A 17 -7.29 -17.81 4.66
CA PHE A 17 -7.35 -16.98 3.45
C PHE A 17 -7.67 -15.52 3.79
N PHE A 18 -8.71 -15.28 4.59
CA PHE A 18 -9.09 -13.93 5.02
C PHE A 18 -7.94 -13.21 5.73
N LEU A 19 -7.31 -13.86 6.72
CA LEU A 19 -6.19 -13.29 7.47
C LEU A 19 -4.98 -13.00 6.57
N THR A 20 -4.66 -13.91 5.66
CA THR A 20 -3.54 -13.76 4.74
C THR A 20 -3.75 -12.55 3.82
N VAL A 21 -4.95 -12.42 3.25
CA VAL A 21 -5.28 -11.29 2.37
C VAL A 21 -5.33 -9.98 3.15
N LYS A 22 -5.96 -9.96 4.34
CA LYS A 22 -5.98 -8.79 5.22
C LYS A 22 -4.56 -8.33 5.57
N ASN A 23 -3.69 -9.25 5.96
CA ASN A 23 -2.32 -8.95 6.34
C ASN A 23 -1.51 -8.44 5.13
N SER A 24 -1.70 -9.04 3.95
CA SER A 24 -1.06 -8.59 2.71
C SER A 24 -1.47 -7.16 2.31
N LEU A 25 -2.78 -6.84 2.40
CA LEU A 25 -3.29 -5.50 2.14
C LEU A 25 -2.77 -4.49 3.17
N GLN A 26 -2.81 -4.84 4.46
CA GLN A 26 -2.28 -4.00 5.53
C GLN A 26 -0.80 -3.69 5.33
N LYS A 27 0.01 -4.69 4.98
CA LYS A 27 1.44 -4.53 4.73
C LYS A 27 1.71 -3.54 3.61
N ARG A 28 0.97 -3.63 2.49
CA ARG A 28 1.10 -2.70 1.36
C ARG A 28 0.65 -1.28 1.70
N HIS A 29 -0.43 -1.17 2.47
CA HIS A 29 -0.92 0.11 2.98
C HIS A 29 0.11 0.77 3.92
N ASN A 30 0.72 0.01 4.82
CA ASN A 30 1.78 0.48 5.70
C ASN A 30 3.04 0.88 4.91
N LEU A 31 3.44 0.06 3.93
CA LEU A 31 4.58 0.38 3.05
C LEU A 31 4.38 1.71 2.32
N GLN A 32 3.16 2.03 1.88
CA GLN A 32 2.86 3.34 1.30
C GLN A 32 3.16 4.48 2.30
N ARG A 33 2.69 4.33 3.54
CA ARG A 33 2.92 5.33 4.61
C ARG A 33 4.40 5.46 4.96
N GLU A 34 5.10 4.33 5.06
CA GLU A 34 6.54 4.29 5.36
C GLU A 34 7.37 4.98 4.27
N LEU A 35 7.08 4.70 3.00
CA LEU A 35 7.77 5.36 1.88
C LEU A 35 7.53 6.88 1.87
N ILE A 36 6.32 7.34 2.19
CA ILE A 36 6.02 8.78 2.31
C ILE A 36 6.72 9.39 3.53
N ALA A 37 6.74 8.69 4.67
CA ALA A 37 7.44 9.14 5.86
C ALA A 37 8.96 9.26 5.59
N ASN A 38 9.57 8.26 4.95
CA ASN A 38 10.97 8.28 4.56
C ASN A 38 11.28 9.43 3.59
N LEU A 39 10.40 9.71 2.62
CA LEU A 39 10.52 10.88 1.75
C LEU A 39 10.43 12.20 2.53
N SER A 40 9.51 12.31 3.49
CA SER A 40 9.35 13.51 4.31
C SER A 40 10.58 13.79 5.18
N LEU A 41 11.22 12.73 5.70
CA LEU A 41 12.45 12.83 6.48
C LEU A 41 13.66 13.17 5.60
N ALA A 42 13.77 12.55 4.42
CA ALA A 42 14.88 12.78 3.50
C ALA A 42 14.82 14.18 2.88
N ILE A 43 13.62 14.69 2.60
CA ILE A 43 13.42 16.02 2.02
C ILE A 43 12.25 16.73 2.74
N PRO A 44 12.53 17.38 3.88
CA PRO A 44 11.54 18.17 4.62
C PRO A 44 10.95 19.31 3.78
N GLN A 45 11.70 19.80 2.79
CA GLN A 45 11.32 20.90 1.88
C GLN A 45 10.07 20.60 1.03
N LEU A 46 9.69 19.33 0.88
CA LEU A 46 8.48 18.94 0.14
C LEU A 46 7.19 19.20 0.94
N GLY A 47 7.29 19.53 2.24
CA GLY A 47 6.13 19.77 3.09
C GLY A 47 5.14 18.60 3.05
N LEU A 48 5.67 17.38 3.09
CA LEU A 48 4.87 16.15 3.17
C LEU A 48 4.59 15.88 4.66
N VAL A 49 3.33 15.67 5.00
CA VAL A 49 2.96 15.27 6.37
C VAL A 49 3.27 13.79 6.52
N ALA A 50 4.15 13.45 7.47
CA ALA A 50 4.51 12.07 7.75
C ALA A 50 3.27 11.27 8.14
N GLY A 51 3.01 10.15 7.45
CA GLY A 51 1.88 9.26 7.72
C GLY A 51 0.60 9.55 6.95
N GLU A 52 0.50 10.68 6.24
CA GLU A 52 -0.59 10.91 5.29
C GLU A 52 -0.34 10.17 3.98
N ILE A 53 -1.40 9.58 3.43
CA ILE A 53 -1.35 8.92 2.13
C ILE A 53 -1.63 10.00 1.07
N THR A 54 -0.55 10.50 0.46
CA THR A 54 -0.62 11.51 -0.60
C THR A 54 -0.46 10.87 -1.97
N ASP A 55 -1.16 11.41 -2.96
CA ASP A 55 -1.01 11.00 -4.36
C ASP A 55 0.44 11.15 -4.85
N PRO A 56 1.06 10.10 -5.41
CA PRO A 56 2.43 10.15 -5.93
C PRO A 56 2.65 11.23 -7.00
N GLU A 57 1.60 11.60 -7.75
CA GLU A 57 1.66 12.65 -8.77
C GLU A 57 1.87 14.04 -8.16
N ILE A 58 1.25 14.30 -7.00
CA ILE A 58 1.41 15.56 -6.25
C ILE A 58 2.85 15.64 -5.73
N ILE A 59 3.38 14.53 -5.20
CA ILE A 59 4.78 14.46 -4.74
C ILE A 59 5.74 14.74 -5.90
N LEU A 60 5.47 14.19 -7.09
CA LEU A 60 6.27 14.40 -8.29
C LEU A 60 6.25 15.87 -8.75
N GLN A 61 5.10 16.55 -8.68
CA GLN A 61 5.01 17.99 -8.97
C GLN A 61 5.83 18.80 -7.98
N LYS A 62 5.71 18.52 -6.68
CA LYS A 62 6.48 19.21 -5.62
C LYS A 62 7.99 19.07 -5.79
N ILE A 63 8.48 17.90 -6.24
CA ILE A 63 9.90 17.68 -6.54
C ILE A 63 10.35 18.44 -7.79
N LYS A 64 9.47 18.60 -8.79
CA LYS A 64 9.79 19.39 -9.99
C LYS A 64 9.95 20.88 -9.67
N THR A 65 9.17 21.39 -8.72
CA THR A 65 9.23 22.78 -8.26
C THR A 65 10.30 23.02 -7.19
N ALA A 66 10.73 21.98 -6.47
CA ALA A 66 11.78 22.09 -5.46
C ALA A 66 13.18 22.13 -6.11
N GLU A 67 14.02 23.08 -5.68
CA GLU A 67 15.43 23.17 -6.08
C GLU A 67 16.28 22.12 -5.35
N LEU A 68 16.19 20.88 -5.82
CA LEU A 68 16.92 19.74 -5.25
C LEU A 68 18.24 19.48 -5.98
N LYS A 69 19.26 19.07 -5.23
CA LYS A 69 20.51 18.56 -5.82
C LYS A 69 20.21 17.33 -6.68
N LYS A 70 20.94 17.16 -7.78
CA LYS A 70 20.73 16.08 -8.76
C LYS A 70 20.69 14.68 -8.12
N SER A 71 21.59 14.40 -7.18
CA SER A 71 21.63 13.13 -6.44
C SER A 71 20.38 12.89 -5.57
N GLN A 72 19.90 13.91 -4.84
CA GLN A 72 18.66 13.82 -4.04
C GLN A 72 17.42 13.62 -4.92
N LYS A 73 17.41 14.24 -6.10
CA LYS A 73 16.34 14.09 -7.09
C LYS A 73 16.28 12.66 -7.63
N GLU A 74 17.42 12.04 -7.93
CA GLU A 74 17.47 10.66 -8.41
C GLU A 74 16.98 9.66 -7.35
N GLU A 75 17.37 9.83 -6.08
CA GLU A 75 16.89 9.00 -4.97
C GLU A 75 15.37 9.13 -4.78
N CYS A 76 14.83 10.35 -4.83
CA CYS A 76 13.40 10.55 -4.67
C CYS A 76 12.58 10.04 -5.85
N LEU A 77 13.11 10.12 -7.07
CA LEU A 77 12.46 9.52 -8.24
C LEU A 77 12.37 8.00 -8.12
N LYS A 78 13.35 7.34 -7.50
CA LYS A 78 13.27 5.89 -7.20
C LYS A 78 12.15 5.60 -6.22
N VAL A 79 12.08 6.34 -5.11
CA VAL A 79 11.04 6.14 -4.08
C VAL A 79 9.64 6.45 -4.63
N ILE A 80 9.47 7.47 -5.49
CA ILE A 80 8.19 7.73 -6.15
C ILE A 80 7.78 6.58 -7.06
N ARG A 81 8.71 6.00 -7.83
CA ARG A 81 8.39 4.83 -8.67
C ARG A 81 7.91 3.66 -7.81
N GLU A 82 8.55 3.42 -6.67
CA GLU A 82 8.11 2.41 -5.72
C GLU A 82 6.70 2.70 -5.16
N LEU A 83 6.41 3.95 -4.80
CA LEU A 83 5.07 4.39 -4.38
C LEU A 83 4.01 4.15 -5.46
N GLN A 84 4.32 4.48 -6.71
CA GLN A 84 3.40 4.27 -7.85
C GLN A 84 3.13 2.78 -8.08
N ILE A 85 4.19 1.95 -8.07
CA ILE A 85 4.07 0.50 -8.24
C ILE A 85 3.26 -0.12 -7.10
N ASN A 86 3.54 0.27 -5.86
CA ASN A 86 2.81 -0.23 -4.69
C ASN A 86 1.33 0.13 -4.76
N ARG A 87 1.01 1.40 -5.08
CA ARG A 87 -0.36 1.89 -5.29
C ARG A 87 -1.09 1.07 -6.36
N LEU A 88 -0.47 0.86 -7.53
CA LEU A 88 -1.06 0.08 -8.62
C LEU A 88 -1.38 -1.35 -8.18
N HIS A 89 -0.42 -2.05 -7.59
CA HIS A 89 -0.62 -3.42 -7.16
C HIS A 89 -1.66 -3.54 -6.03
N TYR A 90 -1.65 -2.61 -5.07
CA TYR A 90 -2.63 -2.57 -3.99
C TYR A 90 -4.06 -2.35 -4.52
N ASN A 91 -4.24 -1.39 -5.43
CA ASN A 91 -5.53 -1.11 -6.06
C ASN A 91 -6.02 -2.26 -6.96
N GLN A 92 -5.11 -2.97 -7.63
CA GLN A 92 -5.45 -4.17 -8.38
C GLN A 92 -5.93 -5.29 -7.46
N LEU A 93 -5.25 -5.50 -6.32
CA LEU A 93 -5.66 -6.51 -5.33
C LEU A 93 -7.05 -6.22 -4.77
N ILE A 94 -7.37 -4.97 -4.42
CA ILE A 94 -8.71 -4.62 -3.90
C ILE A 94 -9.80 -4.86 -4.94
N LYS A 95 -9.52 -4.64 -6.22
CA LYS A 95 -10.53 -4.83 -7.29
C LYS A 95 -10.74 -6.31 -7.66
N LYS A 96 -9.73 -7.16 -7.48
CA LYS A 96 -9.73 -8.53 -8.01
C LYS A 96 -10.45 -9.51 -7.09
N ALA A 97 -11.33 -10.36 -7.63
CA ALA A 97 -11.89 -11.49 -6.89
C ALA A 97 -10.84 -12.61 -6.74
N PRO A 98 -10.85 -13.40 -5.64
CA PRO A 98 -11.70 -13.30 -4.45
C PRO A 98 -11.14 -12.36 -3.36
N TYR A 99 -10.21 -11.45 -3.67
CA TYR A 99 -9.61 -10.55 -2.68
C TYR A 99 -10.52 -9.36 -2.32
N ASN A 100 -11.38 -8.95 -3.26
CA ASN A 100 -12.27 -7.80 -3.14
C ASN A 100 -13.24 -7.87 -1.95
N TRP A 101 -13.78 -9.05 -1.62
CA TRP A 101 -14.69 -9.19 -0.48
C TRP A 101 -13.94 -9.05 0.85
N VAL A 102 -12.71 -9.58 0.94
CA VAL A 102 -11.85 -9.38 2.10
C VAL A 102 -11.55 -7.90 2.28
N ALA A 103 -11.19 -7.21 1.19
CA ALA A 103 -10.96 -5.78 1.20
C ALA A 103 -12.19 -4.99 1.71
N LYS A 104 -13.39 -5.34 1.22
CA LYS A 104 -14.64 -4.70 1.62
C LYS A 104 -14.99 -4.95 3.10
N ILE A 105 -14.84 -6.18 3.59
CA ILE A 105 -15.11 -6.52 5.00
C ILE A 105 -14.09 -5.85 5.94
N ALA A 106 -12.82 -5.81 5.56
CA ALA A 106 -11.76 -5.23 6.37
C ALA A 106 -11.63 -3.70 6.24
N GLY A 107 -12.48 -3.05 5.43
CA GLY A 107 -12.51 -1.60 5.28
C GLY A 107 -11.38 -1.01 4.44
N PHE A 108 -10.69 -1.82 3.62
CA PHE A 108 -9.65 -1.32 2.73
C PHE A 108 -10.24 -0.58 1.54
N GLN A 109 -9.76 0.64 1.32
CA GLN A 109 -10.13 1.49 0.18
C GLN A 109 -8.94 1.68 -0.75
N LYS A 110 -9.22 2.11 -1.99
CA LYS A 110 -8.17 2.44 -2.96
C LYS A 110 -7.34 3.62 -2.45
N ILE A 111 -6.05 3.55 -2.73
CA ILE A 111 -5.07 4.61 -2.51
C ILE A 111 -4.77 5.27 -3.83
#